data_AF-A0A959EVD7-F1
#
_entry.id   AF-A0A959EVD7-F1
#
_cell.length_a   1.000
_cell.length_b   1.000
_cell.length_c   1.000
_cell.angle_alpha   90.00
_cell.angle_beta   90.00
_cell.angle_gamma   90.00
#
_symmetry.space_group_name_H-M   'P 1'
#
loop_
_entity.id
_entity.type
_entity.pdbx_description
1 polymer ?
#
loop_
_entity_poly.entity_id
_entity_poly.type
_entity_poly.pdbx_seq_one_letter_code
_entity_poly.pdbx_strand_id
1 'polypeptide(L)'
;MKVLFVVGQFPPLNIGGSFRPLKFVKYLPDFGIDPLIVTLDEASVIQEYGETLLDRQLLEELPESVRVYRLPIERARARSRWRTYFEVHDDFALRWKSAVLPFIEKIIERESPTILFTSLPPFSLGALATQIAGKHDLPLVVDLRDAWSQWCITPYRSWLHYFLTKARERKVLGRATAAITTTPQTREKLLALHPLVSKDKIHCLYNGFDFPMEEVADRIQWPSLSEKERFTIGYVGTYYFVPAARENMLKPWWKKRWHRMLQFAPHREDWLYRTPYFFFKALASLFERNPKLRNSIKYRHIGQVADWFPDMVRQFQLEPNVEITGFVPYQKVPVLLEECDAFLATSAKVIGGQDYSLASKTFDYMRFGRPIIGFVTEGIQKVFLQQSGFGLIVDPDDEAAADRLEQLFVNAGEQSTDIKFLSQFQRRESARRLAEIMRQVASSTMD
;
A
#
# COMPACT_ATOMS: atom_id res chain seq x y z
N MET A 1 24.66 0.02 -15.41
CA MET A 1 24.10 1.39 -15.47
C MET A 1 23.81 1.88 -14.05
N LYS A 2 24.37 3.01 -13.62
CA LYS A 2 24.20 3.50 -12.25
C LYS A 2 22.95 4.36 -12.11
N VAL A 3 22.13 4.08 -11.09
CA VAL A 3 20.88 4.80 -10.83
C VAL A 3 20.91 5.35 -9.42
N LEU A 4 20.73 6.66 -9.28
CA LEU A 4 20.69 7.34 -7.99
C LEU A 4 19.27 7.28 -7.41
N PHE A 5 19.08 6.53 -6.34
CA PHE A 5 17.82 6.43 -5.59
C PHE A 5 17.81 7.47 -4.48
N VAL A 6 16.93 8.48 -4.57
CA VAL A 6 16.66 9.43 -3.48
C VAL A 6 15.30 9.09 -2.89
N VAL A 7 15.32 8.33 -1.78
CA VAL A 7 14.13 7.76 -1.15
C VAL A 7 14.09 8.08 0.34
N GLY A 8 12.97 8.62 0.84
CA GLY A 8 12.83 8.96 2.26
C GLY A 8 12.36 7.80 3.15
N GLN A 9 11.86 6.73 2.54
CA GLN A 9 11.36 5.53 3.22
C GLN A 9 12.10 4.32 2.69
N PHE A 10 13.02 3.80 3.49
CA PHE A 10 13.91 2.69 3.13
C PHE A 10 14.40 1.99 4.42
N PRO A 11 14.80 0.70 4.38
CA PRO A 11 15.37 0.02 5.54
C PRO A 11 16.48 0.80 6.27
N PRO A 12 16.55 0.73 7.61
CA PRO A 12 15.83 -0.22 8.49
C PRO A 12 14.39 0.17 8.85
N LEU A 13 13.81 1.22 8.25
CA LEU A 13 12.41 1.57 8.50
C LEU A 13 11.47 0.48 7.97
N ASN A 14 10.68 -0.14 8.85
CA ASN A 14 9.70 -1.18 8.57
C ASN A 14 8.28 -0.59 8.41
N ILE A 15 8.02 0.00 7.25
CA ILE A 15 6.69 0.45 6.86
C ILE A 15 6.42 0.02 5.43
N GLY A 16 5.13 -0.06 5.04
CA GLY A 16 4.71 -0.45 3.69
C GLY A 16 5.47 0.26 2.57
N GLY A 17 5.82 1.52 2.78
CA GLY A 17 6.59 2.32 1.83
C GLY A 17 8.06 1.91 1.64
N SER A 18 8.70 1.28 2.61
CA SER A 18 10.11 0.86 2.51
C SER A 18 10.29 -0.41 1.70
N PHE A 19 9.29 -1.31 1.68
CA PHE A 19 9.43 -2.61 1.04
C PHE A 19 9.58 -2.52 -0.48
N ARG A 20 8.78 -1.68 -1.15
CA ARG A 20 8.84 -1.57 -2.61
C ARG A 20 10.23 -1.13 -3.13
N PRO A 21 10.82 -0.01 -2.68
CA PRO A 21 12.18 0.36 -3.10
C PRO A 21 13.24 -0.65 -2.64
N LEU A 22 13.11 -1.27 -1.46
CA LEU A 22 13.99 -2.36 -1.03
C LEU A 22 14.01 -3.50 -2.06
N LYS A 23 12.83 -3.96 -2.51
CA LYS A 23 12.72 -5.09 -3.43
C LYS A 23 13.18 -4.75 -4.84
N PHE A 24 13.01 -3.51 -5.29
CA PHE A 24 13.68 -3.06 -6.51
C PHE A 24 15.19 -3.13 -6.36
N VAL A 25 15.76 -2.52 -5.32
CA VAL A 25 17.20 -2.50 -5.09
C VAL A 25 17.80 -3.89 -4.93
N LYS A 26 17.06 -4.84 -4.36
CA LYS A 26 17.46 -6.25 -4.23
C LYS A 26 17.70 -6.93 -5.59
N TYR A 27 16.80 -6.73 -6.56
CA TYR A 27 16.81 -7.50 -7.82
C TYR A 27 17.33 -6.72 -9.03
N LEU A 28 17.36 -5.39 -8.98
CA LEU A 28 17.90 -4.56 -10.08
C LEU A 28 19.34 -4.92 -10.50
N PRO A 29 20.25 -5.32 -9.59
CA PRO A 29 21.60 -5.80 -9.96
C PRO A 29 21.60 -6.98 -10.93
N ASP A 30 20.65 -7.91 -10.82
CA ASP A 30 20.49 -9.05 -11.75
C ASP A 30 20.27 -8.60 -13.20
N PHE A 31 19.80 -7.36 -13.38
CA PHE A 31 19.51 -6.76 -14.67
C PHE A 31 20.54 -5.67 -15.03
N GLY A 32 21.74 -5.69 -14.44
CA GLY A 32 22.83 -4.76 -14.78
C GLY A 32 22.60 -3.31 -14.35
N ILE A 33 21.67 -3.10 -13.42
CA ILE A 33 21.39 -1.80 -12.82
C ILE A 33 22.10 -1.74 -11.46
N ASP A 34 22.91 -0.72 -11.27
CA ASP A 34 23.73 -0.50 -10.07
C ASP A 34 23.10 0.63 -9.24
N PRO A 35 22.29 0.32 -8.20
CA PRO A 35 21.59 1.33 -7.42
C PRO A 35 22.52 1.99 -6.38
N LEU A 36 22.48 3.33 -6.34
CA LEU A 36 23.11 4.18 -5.34
C LEU A 36 22.03 4.80 -4.45
N ILE A 37 21.91 4.39 -3.20
CA ILE A 37 20.77 4.77 -2.35
C ILE A 37 21.17 5.94 -1.46
N VAL A 38 20.36 6.99 -1.46
CA VAL A 38 20.40 8.09 -0.51
C VAL A 38 19.09 8.08 0.28
N THR A 39 19.19 7.87 1.59
CA THR A 39 18.06 7.73 2.50
C THR A 39 18.37 8.33 3.88
N LEU A 40 17.40 8.28 4.80
CA LEU A 40 17.57 8.73 6.17
C LEU A 40 18.57 7.86 6.95
N ASP A 41 19.30 8.52 7.85
CA ASP A 41 20.00 7.81 8.93
C ASP A 41 19.04 7.26 9.99
N GLU A 42 19.55 6.33 10.79
CA GLU A 42 18.73 5.61 11.76
C GLU A 42 18.15 6.53 12.84
N ALA A 43 18.94 7.51 13.32
CA ALA A 43 18.49 8.49 14.31
C ALA A 43 17.33 9.33 13.76
N SER A 44 17.38 9.70 12.49
CA SER A 44 16.31 10.40 11.78
C SER A 44 15.08 9.53 11.57
N VAL A 45 15.26 8.23 11.29
CA VAL A 45 14.14 7.28 11.24
C VAL A 45 13.42 7.21 12.59
N ILE A 46 14.16 7.07 13.69
CA ILE A 46 13.58 7.06 15.05
C ILE A 46 12.84 8.36 15.33
N GLN A 47 13.42 9.50 14.97
CA GLN A 47 12.81 10.80 15.16
C GLN A 47 11.49 10.95 14.41
N GLU A 48 11.44 10.52 13.15
CA GLU A 48 10.28 10.74 12.27
C GLU A 48 9.17 9.70 12.45
N TYR A 49 9.52 8.45 12.77
CA TYR A 49 8.60 7.31 12.75
C TYR A 49 8.52 6.56 14.08
N GLY A 50 9.47 6.78 15.00
CA GLY A 50 9.58 6.04 16.25
C GLY A 50 10.41 4.76 16.13
N GLU A 51 10.95 4.32 17.26
CA GLU A 51 11.85 3.16 17.34
C GLU A 51 11.15 1.82 17.07
N THR A 52 9.85 1.71 17.37
CA THR A 52 9.07 0.48 17.17
C THR A 52 8.92 0.07 15.71
N LEU A 53 9.21 0.97 14.77
CA LEU A 53 9.19 0.73 13.33
C LEU A 53 10.58 0.47 12.75
N LEU A 54 11.61 0.28 13.58
CA LEU A 54 12.93 -0.18 13.12
C LEU A 54 12.99 -1.70 13.04
N ASP A 55 13.40 -2.20 11.88
CA ASP A 55 13.75 -3.59 11.66
C ASP A 55 15.08 -3.66 10.88
N ARG A 56 16.16 -3.99 11.59
CA ARG A 56 17.49 -4.08 11.01
C ARG A 56 17.67 -5.35 10.16
N GLN A 57 16.82 -6.36 10.31
CA GLN A 57 16.89 -7.57 9.49
C GLN A 57 16.54 -7.30 8.03
N LEU A 58 15.76 -6.24 7.76
CA LEU A 58 15.49 -5.79 6.39
C LEU A 58 16.78 -5.39 5.62
N LEU A 59 17.88 -5.13 6.32
CA LEU A 59 19.18 -4.84 5.69
C LEU A 59 19.86 -6.10 5.15
N GLU A 60 19.56 -7.29 5.70
CA GLU A 60 20.08 -8.58 5.24
C GLU A 60 19.56 -8.94 3.84
N GLU A 61 18.47 -8.30 3.41
CA GLU A 61 17.93 -8.46 2.06
C GLU A 61 18.68 -7.67 0.98
N LEU A 62 19.57 -6.75 1.37
CA LEU A 62 20.35 -5.95 0.42
C LEU A 62 21.56 -6.73 -0.07
N PRO A 63 21.81 -6.80 -1.40
CA PRO A 63 23.06 -7.33 -1.92
C PRO A 63 24.26 -6.51 -1.41
N GLU A 64 25.38 -7.17 -1.11
CA GLU A 64 26.61 -6.51 -0.60
C GLU A 64 27.15 -5.44 -1.56
N SER A 65 26.88 -5.58 -2.85
CA SER A 65 27.28 -4.62 -3.89
C SER A 65 26.54 -3.28 -3.80
N VAL A 66 25.41 -3.22 -3.09
CA VAL A 66 24.55 -2.05 -3.04
C VAL A 66 25.10 -1.02 -2.05
N ARG A 67 25.26 0.22 -2.51
CA ARG A 67 25.76 1.33 -1.69
C ARG A 67 24.61 2.14 -1.12
N VAL A 68 24.57 2.24 0.21
CA VAL A 68 23.56 3.02 0.95
C VAL A 68 24.22 4.15 1.70
N TYR A 69 23.85 5.38 1.34
CA TYR A 69 24.25 6.62 2.00
C TYR A 69 23.12 7.12 2.89
N ARG A 70 23.43 7.32 4.16
CA ARG A 70 22.47 7.68 5.22
C ARG A 70 22.70 9.11 5.68
N LEU A 71 21.68 9.94 5.60
CA LEU A 71 21.75 11.37 5.87
C LEU A 71 20.76 11.81 6.94
N PRO A 72 21.12 12.80 7.78
CA PRO A 72 20.22 13.32 8.80
C PRO A 72 19.10 14.19 8.21
N ILE A 73 17.97 14.30 8.92
CA ILE A 73 16.90 15.25 8.63
C ILE A 73 16.73 16.27 9.76
N GLU A 74 16.47 17.52 9.43
CA GLU A 74 16.17 18.54 10.43
C GLU A 74 14.85 18.24 11.18
N ARG A 75 14.81 18.57 12.47
CA ARG A 75 13.59 18.45 13.28
C ARG A 75 12.48 19.34 12.75
N ALA A 76 11.25 18.83 12.82
CA ALA A 76 10.07 19.64 12.57
C ALA A 76 10.01 20.82 13.56
N ARG A 77 9.88 22.05 13.04
CA ARG A 77 9.67 23.24 13.87
C ARG A 77 8.19 23.35 14.25
N ALA A 78 7.89 23.92 15.42
CA ALA A 78 6.52 24.19 15.85
C ALA A 78 5.74 24.94 14.75
N ARG A 79 4.63 24.36 14.29
CA ARG A 79 3.89 24.88 13.14
C ARG A 79 2.83 25.88 13.56
N SER A 80 2.78 27.03 12.87
CA SER A 80 1.65 27.97 12.97
C SER A 80 0.36 27.34 12.45
N ARG A 81 -0.75 27.51 13.19
CA ARG A 81 -2.10 27.03 12.81
C ARG A 81 -2.59 27.58 11.47
N TRP A 82 -2.01 28.66 10.96
CA TRP A 82 -2.35 29.27 9.68
C TRP A 82 -1.57 28.66 8.51
N ARG A 83 -0.32 28.20 8.72
CA ARG A 83 0.49 27.55 7.67
C ARG A 83 -0.11 26.22 7.23
N THR A 84 -0.74 25.49 8.14
CA THR A 84 -1.45 24.23 7.83
C THR A 84 -2.67 24.43 6.92
N TYR A 85 -3.18 25.66 6.72
CA TYR A 85 -4.24 25.93 5.75
C TYR A 85 -3.76 25.96 4.30
N PHE A 86 -2.48 26.26 4.07
CA PHE A 86 -1.89 26.40 2.73
C PHE A 86 -0.84 25.31 2.42
N GLU A 87 -0.64 24.36 3.33
CA GLU A 87 0.36 23.31 3.20
C GLU A 87 -0.15 22.19 2.27
N VAL A 88 0.31 22.24 1.02
CA VAL A 88 -0.15 21.38 -0.08
C VAL A 88 0.61 20.04 -0.14
N HIS A 89 1.66 19.87 0.68
CA HIS A 89 2.42 18.61 0.87
C HIS A 89 3.00 18.54 2.29
N ASP A 90 3.55 17.39 2.66
CA ASP A 90 4.37 17.23 3.85
C ASP A 90 5.65 18.11 3.79
N ASP A 91 6.28 18.38 4.93
CA ASP A 91 7.49 19.21 5.02
C ASP A 91 8.81 18.42 4.92
N PHE A 92 8.73 17.13 4.57
CA PHE A 92 9.86 16.21 4.61
C PHE A 92 11.03 16.71 3.75
N ALA A 93 10.77 16.99 2.47
CA ALA A 93 11.79 17.49 1.56
C ALA A 93 12.38 18.84 2.01
N LEU A 94 11.56 19.71 2.61
CA LEU A 94 12.03 21.01 3.09
C LEU A 94 13.07 20.87 4.22
N ARG A 95 12.90 19.86 5.08
CA ARG A 95 13.80 19.57 6.21
C ARG A 95 14.99 18.71 5.84
N TRP A 96 14.89 17.93 4.77
CA TRP A 96 15.96 17.03 4.33
C TRP A 96 16.88 17.65 3.28
N LYS A 97 16.40 18.67 2.53
CA LYS A 97 17.17 19.29 1.44
C LYS A 97 18.56 19.81 1.85
N SER A 98 18.73 20.28 3.09
CA SER A 98 19.99 20.87 3.56
C SER A 98 21.10 19.83 3.67
N ALA A 99 20.75 18.60 4.06
CA ALA A 99 21.68 17.47 4.08
C ALA A 99 21.82 16.83 2.68
N VAL A 100 20.71 16.67 1.96
CA VAL A 100 20.69 15.96 0.67
C VAL A 100 21.42 16.72 -0.43
N LEU A 101 21.08 17.99 -0.67
CA LEU A 101 21.58 18.70 -1.85
C LEU A 101 23.12 18.74 -1.92
N PRO A 102 23.87 19.13 -0.88
CA PRO A 102 25.33 19.13 -0.94
C PRO A 102 25.94 17.73 -1.09
N PHE A 103 25.25 16.70 -0.59
CA PHE A 103 25.70 15.32 -0.70
C PHE A 103 25.50 14.77 -2.11
N ILE A 104 24.37 15.10 -2.75
CA ILE A 104 24.07 14.68 -4.11
C ILE A 104 25.11 15.21 -5.11
N GLU A 105 25.58 16.46 -4.97
CA GLU A 105 26.68 16.98 -5.80
C GLU A 105 27.90 16.05 -5.76
N LYS A 106 28.35 15.70 -4.56
CA LYS A 106 29.52 14.82 -4.34
C LYS A 106 29.31 13.43 -4.92
N ILE A 107 28.09 12.88 -4.78
CA ILE A 107 27.77 11.56 -5.32
C ILE A 107 27.70 11.58 -6.85
N ILE A 108 27.15 12.63 -7.45
CA ILE A 108 27.08 12.75 -8.90
C ILE A 108 28.50 12.87 -9.48
N GLU A 109 29.34 13.71 -8.88
CA GLU A 109 30.75 13.84 -9.26
C GLU A 109 31.53 12.52 -9.14
N ARG A 110 31.35 11.80 -8.02
CA ARG A 110 32.10 10.57 -7.76
C ARG A 110 31.60 9.37 -8.56
N GLU A 111 30.29 9.23 -8.67
CA GLU A 111 29.66 8.00 -9.16
C GLU A 111 29.13 8.11 -10.58
N SER A 112 28.86 9.32 -11.07
CA SER A 112 28.28 9.57 -12.41
C SER A 112 27.03 8.72 -12.70
N PRO A 113 25.96 8.83 -11.88
CA PRO A 113 24.70 8.15 -12.17
C PRO A 113 24.06 8.69 -13.44
N THR A 114 23.35 7.84 -14.18
CA THR A 114 22.70 8.23 -15.45
C THR A 114 21.21 8.50 -15.28
N ILE A 115 20.61 8.14 -14.15
CA ILE A 115 19.18 8.31 -13.86
C ILE A 115 19.01 8.67 -12.39
N LEU A 116 18.05 9.56 -12.11
CA LEU A 116 17.52 9.80 -10.76
C LEU A 116 16.20 9.05 -10.58
N PHE A 117 16.10 8.26 -9.51
CA PHE A 117 14.87 7.59 -9.08
C PHE A 117 14.39 8.16 -7.74
N THR A 118 13.08 8.36 -7.59
CA THR A 118 12.47 8.68 -6.29
C THR A 118 11.15 7.93 -6.10
N SER A 119 10.78 7.67 -4.85
CA SER A 119 9.56 6.97 -4.48
C SER A 119 8.71 7.84 -3.55
N LEU A 120 7.41 7.95 -3.86
CA LEU A 120 6.43 8.78 -3.18
C LEU A 120 5.30 7.91 -2.59
N PRO A 121 4.74 8.28 -1.42
CA PRO A 121 5.14 9.35 -0.50
C PRO A 121 6.48 9.13 0.25
N PRO A 122 7.06 10.16 0.92
CA PRO A 122 6.56 11.53 1.10
C PRO A 122 6.45 12.30 -0.22
N PHE A 123 5.32 12.97 -0.49
CA PHE A 123 5.07 13.58 -1.80
C PHE A 123 5.92 14.83 -2.06
N SER A 124 6.38 15.50 -1.00
CA SER A 124 7.31 16.62 -1.13
C SER A 124 8.64 16.23 -1.80
N LEU A 125 9.04 14.95 -1.73
CA LEU A 125 10.22 14.44 -2.44
C LEU A 125 10.11 14.56 -3.96
N GLY A 126 8.90 14.53 -4.53
CA GLY A 126 8.73 14.70 -5.97
C GLY A 126 9.26 16.05 -6.46
N ALA A 127 9.07 17.11 -5.66
CA ALA A 127 9.59 18.44 -5.97
C ALA A 127 11.10 18.52 -5.77
N LEU A 128 11.65 17.86 -4.75
CA LEU A 128 13.10 17.80 -4.52
C LEU A 128 13.82 17.01 -5.61
N ALA A 129 13.30 15.84 -5.98
CA ALA A 129 13.85 15.03 -7.06
C ALA A 129 13.80 15.77 -8.40
N THR A 130 12.69 16.47 -8.66
CA THR A 130 12.58 17.37 -9.82
C THR A 130 13.66 18.45 -9.85
N GLN A 131 13.97 19.06 -8.69
CA GLN A 131 15.01 20.07 -8.58
C GLN A 131 16.41 19.47 -8.82
N ILE A 132 16.69 18.31 -8.25
CA ILE A 132 17.96 17.60 -8.43
C ILE A 132 18.13 17.21 -9.90
N ALA A 133 17.14 16.53 -10.49
CA ALA A 133 17.15 16.11 -11.89
C ALA A 133 17.43 17.28 -12.83
N GLY A 134 16.69 18.39 -12.69
CA GLY A 134 16.87 19.56 -13.55
C GLY A 134 18.20 20.30 -13.35
N LYS A 135 18.80 20.26 -12.15
CA LYS A 135 20.11 20.88 -11.91
C LYS A 135 21.25 20.09 -12.56
N HIS A 136 21.12 18.77 -12.60
CA HIS A 136 22.17 17.86 -13.05
C HIS A 136 21.90 17.21 -14.41
N ASP A 137 20.86 17.67 -15.10
CA ASP A 137 20.41 17.12 -16.38
C ASP A 137 20.22 15.60 -16.36
N LEU A 138 19.70 15.08 -15.24
CA LEU A 138 19.42 13.65 -15.08
C LEU A 138 17.97 13.35 -15.44
N PRO A 139 17.70 12.32 -16.27
CA PRO A 139 16.34 11.84 -16.45
C PRO A 139 15.77 11.33 -15.11
N LEU A 140 14.50 11.63 -14.88
CA LEU A 140 13.81 11.35 -13.62
C LEU A 140 12.79 10.22 -13.78
N VAL A 141 12.92 9.18 -12.96
CA VAL A 141 11.92 8.14 -12.76
C VAL A 141 11.22 8.33 -11.41
N VAL A 142 9.89 8.44 -11.42
CA VAL A 142 9.09 8.66 -10.19
C VAL A 142 8.19 7.45 -9.91
N ASP A 143 8.34 6.84 -8.73
CA ASP A 143 7.43 5.81 -8.22
C ASP A 143 6.31 6.43 -7.39
N LEU A 144 5.09 6.38 -7.92
CA LEU A 144 3.85 6.83 -7.28
C LEU A 144 3.14 5.62 -6.69
N ARG A 145 3.46 5.31 -5.43
CA ARG A 145 2.88 4.16 -4.72
C ARG A 145 1.41 4.36 -4.39
N ASP A 146 1.06 5.62 -4.08
CA ASP A 146 -0.29 6.08 -3.77
C ASP A 146 -0.74 7.15 -4.77
N ALA A 147 -2.05 7.21 -5.02
CA ALA A 147 -2.64 8.15 -5.95
C ALA A 147 -2.62 9.59 -5.37
N TRP A 148 -1.52 10.33 -5.48
CA TRP A 148 -1.24 11.58 -4.74
C TRP A 148 -2.41 12.57 -4.59
N SER A 149 -2.92 13.19 -5.66
CA SER A 149 -4.05 14.14 -5.55
C SER A 149 -5.40 13.45 -5.28
N GLN A 150 -5.43 12.12 -5.32
CA GLN A 150 -6.59 11.27 -5.12
C GLN A 150 -6.53 10.49 -3.79
N TRP A 151 -5.47 10.64 -3.00
CA TRP A 151 -5.34 9.94 -1.75
C TRP A 151 -6.07 10.73 -0.67
N CYS A 152 -7.40 10.55 -0.62
CA CYS A 152 -8.32 11.42 0.10
C CYS A 152 -9.05 10.64 1.20
N ILE A 153 -8.33 10.20 2.24
CA ILE A 153 -8.93 9.61 3.46
C ILE A 153 -9.78 10.65 4.20
N THR A 154 -9.34 11.91 4.16
CA THR A 154 -10.09 13.07 4.67
C THR A 154 -10.22 14.13 3.58
N PRO A 155 -11.31 14.92 3.56
CA PRO A 155 -11.46 16.00 2.60
C PRO A 155 -10.30 17.00 2.67
N TYR A 156 -9.86 17.48 1.50
CA TYR A 156 -8.99 18.66 1.38
C TYR A 156 -9.65 19.84 2.08
N ARG A 157 -8.84 20.72 2.69
CA ARG A 157 -9.32 21.90 3.40
C ARG A 157 -10.14 22.85 2.54
N SER A 158 -9.78 22.96 1.25
CA SER A 158 -10.51 23.75 0.27
C SER A 158 -10.34 23.20 -1.15
N TRP A 159 -11.17 23.68 -2.07
CA TRP A 159 -10.99 23.48 -3.51
C TRP A 159 -9.62 23.98 -3.97
N LEU A 160 -9.21 25.17 -3.51
CA LEU A 160 -7.89 25.73 -3.82
C LEU A 160 -6.75 24.81 -3.39
N HIS A 161 -6.83 24.26 -2.17
CA HIS A 161 -5.85 23.30 -1.66
C HIS A 161 -5.70 22.10 -2.60
N TYR A 162 -6.83 21.51 -3.03
CA TYR A 162 -6.83 20.41 -3.99
C TYR A 162 -6.23 20.80 -5.36
N PHE A 163 -6.63 21.94 -5.92
CA PHE A 163 -6.12 22.39 -7.22
C PHE A 163 -4.60 22.66 -7.18
N LEU A 164 -4.09 23.20 -6.06
CA LEU A 164 -2.65 23.36 -5.86
C LEU A 164 -1.94 22.00 -5.73
N THR A 165 -2.53 21.02 -5.03
CA THR A 165 -1.97 19.64 -4.97
C THR A 165 -1.93 19.02 -6.36
N LYS A 166 -3.04 19.09 -7.10
CA LYS A 166 -3.14 18.60 -8.48
C LYS A 166 -2.15 19.30 -9.42
N ALA A 167 -1.95 20.61 -9.28
CA ALA A 167 -0.98 21.35 -10.09
C ALA A 167 0.46 20.90 -9.79
N ARG A 168 0.80 20.60 -8.53
CA ARG A 168 2.12 20.05 -8.15
C ARG A 168 2.31 18.63 -8.66
N GLU A 169 1.29 17.78 -8.55
CA GLU A 169 1.29 16.43 -9.13
C GLU A 169 1.58 16.50 -10.63
N ARG A 170 0.89 17.38 -11.37
CA ARG A 170 1.17 17.63 -12.79
C ARG A 170 2.60 18.11 -13.04
N LYS A 171 3.11 19.02 -12.20
CA LYS A 171 4.46 19.58 -12.34
C LYS A 171 5.54 18.51 -12.22
N VAL A 172 5.37 17.57 -11.28
CA VAL A 172 6.28 16.42 -11.09
C VAL A 172 6.15 15.45 -12.26
N LEU A 173 4.92 15.04 -12.59
CA LEU A 173 4.67 14.12 -13.71
C LEU A 173 5.16 14.67 -15.06
N GLY A 174 4.97 15.97 -15.31
CA GLY A 174 5.40 16.60 -16.56
C GLY A 174 6.92 16.72 -16.70
N ARG A 175 7.67 16.72 -15.58
CA ARG A 175 9.14 16.72 -15.58
C ARG A 175 9.75 15.33 -15.48
N ALA A 176 9.00 14.34 -15.01
CA ALA A 176 9.45 12.96 -15.01
C ALA A 176 9.63 12.47 -16.46
N THR A 177 10.73 11.77 -16.72
CA THR A 177 10.93 11.05 -17.98
C THR A 177 10.05 9.81 -18.00
N ALA A 178 9.92 9.13 -16.86
CA ALA A 178 8.95 8.06 -16.64
C ALA A 178 8.35 8.13 -15.22
N ALA A 179 7.13 7.66 -15.07
CA ALA A 179 6.45 7.48 -13.79
C ALA A 179 5.91 6.06 -13.70
N ILE A 180 6.02 5.43 -12.53
CA ILE A 180 5.46 4.10 -12.27
C ILE A 180 4.36 4.19 -11.20
N THR A 181 3.28 3.43 -11.38
CA THR A 181 2.18 3.28 -10.41
C THR A 181 2.07 1.84 -9.96
N THR A 182 1.32 1.61 -8.87
CA THR A 182 1.10 0.27 -8.30
C THR A 182 -0.04 -0.51 -8.94
N THR A 183 -1.01 0.16 -9.58
CA THR A 183 -2.19 -0.48 -10.18
C THR A 183 -2.64 0.21 -11.48
N PRO A 184 -3.31 -0.52 -12.39
CA PRO A 184 -3.88 0.05 -13.62
C PRO A 184 -4.89 1.15 -13.34
N GLN A 185 -5.74 0.97 -12.33
CA GLN A 185 -6.74 1.95 -11.89
C GLN A 185 -6.08 3.27 -11.49
N THR A 186 -4.95 3.21 -10.77
CA THR A 186 -4.18 4.42 -10.40
C THR A 186 -3.62 5.09 -11.66
N ARG A 187 -3.07 4.32 -12.59
CA ARG A 187 -2.54 4.83 -13.87
C ARG A 187 -3.64 5.53 -14.67
N GLU A 188 -4.77 4.87 -14.91
CA GLU A 188 -5.90 5.42 -15.65
C GLU A 188 -6.41 6.71 -15.02
N LYS A 189 -6.53 6.74 -13.69
CA LYS A 189 -6.95 7.94 -12.96
C LYS A 189 -5.98 9.09 -13.12
N LEU A 190 -4.66 8.84 -13.08
CA LEU A 190 -3.65 9.87 -13.32
C LEU A 190 -3.70 10.41 -14.75
N LEU A 191 -3.89 9.54 -15.75
CA LEU A 191 -4.02 9.94 -17.16
C LEU A 191 -5.28 10.80 -17.39
N ALA A 192 -6.40 10.43 -16.77
CA ALA A 192 -7.63 11.23 -16.82
C ALA A 192 -7.46 12.60 -16.13
N LEU A 193 -6.71 12.66 -15.03
CA LEU A 193 -6.48 13.91 -14.28
C LEU A 193 -5.50 14.86 -14.95
N HIS A 194 -4.56 14.33 -15.74
CA HIS A 194 -3.47 15.04 -16.39
C HIS A 194 -3.36 14.69 -17.88
N PRO A 195 -4.33 15.10 -18.71
CA PRO A 195 -4.36 14.75 -20.13
C PRO A 195 -3.17 15.31 -20.94
N LEU A 196 -2.45 16.30 -20.38
CA LEU A 196 -1.24 16.88 -20.97
C LEU A 196 0.04 16.07 -20.70
N VAL A 197 -0.01 15.10 -19.79
CA VAL A 197 1.11 14.18 -19.54
C VAL A 197 1.01 13.04 -20.53
N SER A 198 2.10 12.76 -21.25
CA SER A 198 2.13 11.66 -22.22
C SER A 198 1.80 10.32 -21.56
N LYS A 199 0.92 9.55 -22.20
CA LYS A 199 0.46 8.24 -21.71
C LYS A 199 1.59 7.22 -21.66
N ASP A 200 2.57 7.36 -22.55
CA ASP A 200 3.69 6.42 -22.71
C ASP A 200 4.69 6.53 -21.57
N LYS A 201 4.69 7.65 -20.83
CA LYS A 201 5.56 7.87 -19.67
C LYS A 201 5.03 7.24 -18.39
N ILE A 202 3.74 6.89 -18.31
CA ILE A 202 3.16 6.34 -17.07
C ILE A 202 2.99 4.83 -17.23
N HIS A 203 3.72 4.06 -16.42
CA HIS A 203 3.72 2.59 -16.42
C HIS A 203 3.08 2.04 -15.14
N CYS A 204 2.55 0.83 -15.20
CA CYS A 204 2.04 0.12 -14.02
C CYS A 204 2.94 -1.06 -13.69
N LEU A 205 3.47 -1.07 -12.46
CA LEU A 205 4.25 -2.16 -11.88
C LEU A 205 3.60 -2.53 -10.54
N TYR A 206 3.07 -3.74 -10.41
CA TYR A 206 2.36 -4.14 -9.20
C TYR A 206 3.28 -4.18 -7.97
N ASN A 207 2.68 -4.12 -6.78
CA ASN A 207 3.31 -4.73 -5.62
C ASN A 207 3.25 -6.26 -5.78
N GLY A 208 4.01 -6.99 -4.97
CA GLY A 208 4.20 -8.40 -5.24
C GLY A 208 4.80 -9.21 -4.10
N PHE A 209 5.20 -10.43 -4.44
CA PHE A 209 5.79 -11.44 -3.56
C PHE A 209 7.14 -11.97 -4.05
N ASP A 210 7.80 -12.75 -3.19
CA ASP A 210 9.16 -13.32 -3.35
C ASP A 210 9.22 -14.86 -3.13
N PHE A 211 8.08 -15.56 -3.15
CA PHE A 211 8.04 -17.03 -2.98
C PHE A 211 7.71 -17.74 -4.30
N PRO A 212 8.17 -18.99 -4.49
CA PRO A 212 7.87 -19.79 -5.68
C PRO A 212 6.37 -20.12 -5.72
N MET A 213 5.66 -19.56 -6.70
CA MET A 213 4.20 -19.68 -6.77
C MET A 213 3.76 -21.09 -7.16
N GLU A 214 4.57 -21.77 -7.97
CA GLU A 214 4.34 -23.13 -8.43
C GLU A 214 4.28 -24.09 -7.23
N GLU A 215 5.24 -24.00 -6.31
CA GLU A 215 5.28 -24.84 -5.09
C GLU A 215 4.10 -24.56 -4.15
N VAL A 216 3.65 -23.31 -4.09
CA VAL A 216 2.50 -22.91 -3.27
C VAL A 216 1.20 -23.41 -3.90
N ALA A 217 1.06 -23.33 -5.23
CA ALA A 217 -0.12 -23.77 -5.96
C ALA A 217 -0.37 -25.27 -5.79
N ASP A 218 0.69 -26.09 -5.78
CA ASP A 218 0.61 -27.54 -5.55
C ASP A 218 0.15 -27.90 -4.12
N ARG A 219 0.16 -26.95 -3.18
CA ARG A 219 -0.16 -27.16 -1.77
C ARG A 219 -1.39 -26.39 -1.32
N ILE A 220 -2.17 -25.80 -2.24
CA ILE A 220 -3.38 -25.07 -1.86
C ILE A 220 -4.36 -26.05 -1.19
N GLN A 221 -4.82 -25.66 -0.02
CA GLN A 221 -5.79 -26.41 0.76
C GLN A 221 -7.06 -25.57 0.90
N TRP A 222 -8.18 -26.14 0.47
CA TRP A 222 -9.52 -25.56 0.62
C TRP A 222 -10.24 -26.24 1.78
N PRO A 223 -10.08 -25.76 3.02
CA PRO A 223 -10.69 -26.41 4.18
C PRO A 223 -12.21 -26.32 4.14
N SER A 224 -12.88 -27.42 4.46
CA SER A 224 -14.33 -27.45 4.76
C SER A 224 -14.56 -27.50 6.27
N LEU A 225 -15.56 -26.76 6.77
CA LEU A 225 -16.04 -26.88 8.15
C LEU A 225 -16.61 -28.27 8.43
N SER A 226 -17.00 -29.05 7.42
CA SER A 226 -17.46 -30.43 7.63
C SER A 226 -16.36 -31.37 8.15
N GLU A 227 -15.09 -30.97 7.99
CA GLU A 227 -13.91 -31.78 8.31
C GLU A 227 -13.17 -31.30 9.58
N LYS A 228 -13.64 -30.22 10.22
CA LYS A 228 -12.94 -29.60 11.36
C LYS A 228 -13.86 -29.23 12.51
N GLU A 229 -13.38 -29.45 13.73
CA GLU A 229 -14.06 -28.97 14.95
C GLU A 229 -14.00 -27.43 15.08
N ARG A 230 -12.92 -26.82 14.58
CA ARG A 230 -12.67 -25.38 14.61
C ARG A 230 -12.07 -24.87 13.29
N PHE A 231 -12.53 -23.69 12.86
CA PHE A 231 -12.07 -22.98 11.68
C PHE A 231 -11.65 -21.55 12.07
N THR A 232 -10.39 -21.21 11.82
CA THR A 232 -9.77 -19.95 12.25
C THR A 232 -9.49 -19.06 11.05
N ILE A 233 -10.03 -17.85 11.07
CA ILE A 233 -9.86 -16.84 10.03
C ILE A 233 -8.87 -15.79 10.53
N GLY A 234 -7.71 -15.69 9.88
CA GLY A 234 -6.66 -14.76 10.25
C GLY A 234 -6.79 -13.39 9.59
N TYR A 235 -6.45 -12.34 10.31
CA TYR A 235 -6.15 -11.02 9.75
C TYR A 235 -4.88 -10.48 10.38
N VAL A 236 -3.98 -9.90 9.59
CA VAL A 236 -2.72 -9.31 10.09
C VAL A 236 -2.64 -7.83 9.75
N GLY A 237 -2.16 -7.05 10.73
CA GLY A 237 -1.95 -5.61 10.62
C GLY A 237 -3.11 -4.81 11.20
N THR A 238 -3.09 -3.50 10.95
CA THR A 238 -4.05 -2.57 11.57
C THR A 238 -5.08 -2.07 10.56
N TYR A 239 -6.31 -1.86 11.02
CA TYR A 239 -7.35 -1.22 10.25
C TYR A 239 -7.23 0.30 10.32
N TYR A 240 -6.92 0.94 9.19
CA TYR A 240 -6.75 2.39 9.06
C TYR A 240 -8.10 3.16 9.02
N PHE A 241 -9.04 2.81 9.90
CA PHE A 241 -10.36 3.44 9.96
C PHE A 241 -10.44 4.43 11.12
N VAL A 242 -10.94 5.64 10.82
CA VAL A 242 -11.19 6.69 11.82
C VAL A 242 -12.66 7.12 11.68
N PRO A 243 -13.54 6.78 12.64
CA PRO A 243 -14.97 7.08 12.55
C PRO A 243 -15.29 8.56 12.26
N ALA A 244 -14.59 9.47 12.94
CA ALA A 244 -14.76 10.91 12.75
C ALA A 244 -14.34 11.39 11.34
N ALA A 245 -13.34 10.76 10.72
CA ALA A 245 -12.91 11.07 9.36
C ALA A 245 -13.99 10.65 8.35
N ARG A 246 -14.56 9.45 8.53
CA ARG A 246 -15.69 8.95 7.72
C ARG A 246 -16.90 9.85 7.83
N GLU A 247 -17.31 10.21 9.06
CA GLU A 247 -18.44 11.12 9.25
C GLU A 247 -18.18 12.44 8.51
N ASN A 248 -16.99 13.01 8.65
CA ASN A 248 -16.63 14.25 7.97
C ASN A 248 -16.57 14.11 6.43
N MET A 249 -16.20 12.95 5.91
CA MET A 249 -16.17 12.65 4.47
C MET A 249 -17.57 12.55 3.88
N LEU A 250 -18.46 11.82 4.54
CA LEU A 250 -19.80 11.50 4.03
C LEU A 250 -20.86 12.55 4.37
N LYS A 251 -20.63 13.39 5.38
CA LYS A 251 -21.58 14.44 5.78
C LYS A 251 -21.79 15.45 4.64
N PRO A 252 -23.04 15.72 4.25
CA PRO A 252 -23.34 16.75 3.26
C PRO A 252 -22.77 18.11 3.65
N TRP A 253 -22.29 18.89 2.68
CA TRP A 253 -21.56 20.15 2.94
C TRP A 253 -22.40 21.14 3.75
N TRP A 254 -23.72 21.20 3.52
CA TRP A 254 -24.64 22.08 4.26
C TRP A 254 -24.88 21.66 5.72
N LYS A 255 -24.55 20.42 6.09
CA LYS A 255 -24.59 19.93 7.48
C LYS A 255 -23.24 20.08 8.19
N LYS A 256 -22.20 20.58 7.51
CA LYS A 256 -20.87 20.81 8.11
C LYS A 256 -20.85 22.15 8.85
N ARG A 257 -19.99 22.26 9.87
CA ARG A 257 -19.67 23.54 10.50
C ARG A 257 -19.13 24.51 9.44
N TRP A 258 -19.39 25.81 9.58
CA TRP A 258 -19.06 26.84 8.59
C TRP A 258 -17.62 26.74 8.05
N HIS A 259 -16.62 26.56 8.92
CA HIS A 259 -15.20 26.46 8.53
C HIS A 259 -14.83 25.16 7.77
N ARG A 260 -15.73 24.17 7.73
CA ARG A 260 -15.58 22.90 6.98
C ARG A 260 -16.43 22.86 5.72
N MET A 261 -17.29 23.86 5.48
CA MET A 261 -18.13 23.91 4.28
C MET A 261 -17.30 24.09 2.99
N LEU A 262 -16.12 24.71 3.11
CA LEU A 262 -15.19 24.88 1.98
C LEU A 262 -14.42 23.61 1.62
N GLN A 263 -14.48 22.56 2.46
CA GLN A 263 -13.76 21.33 2.22
C GLN A 263 -14.15 20.70 0.89
N PHE A 264 -13.16 20.13 0.21
CA PHE A 264 -13.34 19.47 -1.07
C PHE A 264 -12.81 18.04 -1.01
N ALA A 265 -13.54 17.11 -1.61
CA ALA A 265 -13.09 15.74 -1.79
C ALA A 265 -13.28 15.39 -3.27
N PRO A 266 -12.21 15.02 -4.01
CA PRO A 266 -12.31 14.69 -5.43
C PRO A 266 -13.17 13.45 -5.69
N HIS A 267 -13.26 12.56 -4.70
CA HIS A 267 -14.19 11.44 -4.61
C HIS A 267 -14.41 11.15 -3.12
N ARG A 268 -15.43 10.35 -2.82
CA ARG A 268 -15.75 9.94 -1.44
C ARG A 268 -15.39 8.49 -1.26
N GLU A 269 -14.64 8.22 -0.21
CA GLU A 269 -14.28 6.87 0.19
C GLU A 269 -14.93 6.55 1.53
N ASP A 270 -15.61 5.41 1.62
CA ASP A 270 -16.08 4.86 2.88
C ASP A 270 -15.10 3.79 3.38
N TRP A 271 -14.30 4.19 4.35
CA TRP A 271 -13.28 3.34 4.96
C TRP A 271 -13.83 2.35 5.98
N LEU A 272 -15.14 2.40 6.32
CA LEU A 272 -15.78 1.34 7.10
C LEU A 272 -15.67 -0.01 6.38
N TYR A 273 -15.75 -0.01 5.05
CA TYR A 273 -15.62 -1.20 4.21
C TYR A 273 -14.23 -1.84 4.30
N ARG A 274 -13.22 -1.06 4.66
CA ARG A 274 -11.85 -1.56 4.85
C ARG A 274 -11.66 -2.25 6.22
N THR A 275 -12.66 -2.23 7.09
CA THR A 275 -12.68 -2.90 8.41
C THR A 275 -13.39 -4.26 8.32
N PRO A 276 -13.40 -5.10 9.37
CA PRO A 276 -14.15 -6.35 9.33
C PRO A 276 -15.65 -6.15 9.56
N TYR A 277 -16.17 -4.92 9.58
CA TYR A 277 -17.57 -4.62 9.90
C TYR A 277 -18.57 -5.46 9.09
N PHE A 278 -18.43 -5.53 7.77
CA PHE A 278 -19.36 -6.28 6.92
C PHE A 278 -19.18 -7.79 7.03
N PHE A 279 -17.95 -8.24 7.27
CA PHE A 279 -17.66 -9.63 7.59
C PHE A 279 -18.31 -10.03 8.93
N PHE A 280 -18.18 -9.21 9.98
CA PHE A 280 -18.80 -9.44 11.29
C PHE A 280 -20.32 -9.38 11.22
N LYS A 281 -20.88 -8.46 10.43
CA LYS A 281 -22.32 -8.42 10.14
C LYS A 281 -22.80 -9.73 9.51
N ALA A 282 -22.11 -10.22 8.49
CA ALA A 282 -22.44 -11.49 7.83
C ALA A 282 -22.28 -12.69 8.79
N LEU A 283 -21.21 -12.70 9.59
CA LEU A 283 -20.94 -13.76 10.55
C LEU A 283 -21.97 -13.82 11.68
N ALA A 284 -22.40 -12.66 12.20
CA ALA A 284 -23.45 -12.59 13.21
C ALA A 284 -24.79 -13.11 12.65
N SER A 285 -25.17 -12.68 11.44
CA SER A 285 -26.37 -13.19 10.75
C SER A 285 -26.27 -14.70 10.46
N LEU A 286 -25.08 -15.21 10.13
CA LEU A 286 -24.85 -16.65 9.99
C LEU A 286 -25.09 -17.39 11.31
N PHE A 287 -24.58 -16.87 12.44
CA PHE A 287 -24.77 -17.50 13.75
C PHE A 287 -26.21 -17.45 14.25
N GLU A 288 -26.98 -16.43 13.91
CA GLU A 288 -28.42 -16.39 14.20
C GLU A 288 -29.18 -17.52 13.49
N ARG A 289 -28.79 -17.81 12.23
CA ARG A 289 -29.44 -18.83 11.40
C ARG A 289 -28.94 -20.24 11.69
N ASN A 290 -27.65 -20.37 12.03
CA ASN A 290 -27.01 -21.63 12.36
C ASN A 290 -26.15 -21.51 13.63
N PRO A 291 -26.77 -21.55 14.83
CA PRO A 291 -26.07 -21.33 16.10
C PRO A 291 -24.93 -22.32 16.40
N LYS A 292 -24.96 -23.51 15.77
CA LYS A 292 -23.90 -24.53 15.94
C LYS A 292 -22.55 -24.03 15.44
N LEU A 293 -22.54 -23.24 14.36
CA LEU A 293 -21.30 -22.71 13.76
C LEU A 293 -20.57 -21.72 14.68
N ARG A 294 -21.27 -21.11 15.65
CA ARG A 294 -20.68 -20.14 16.57
C ARG A 294 -19.55 -20.72 17.40
N ASN A 295 -19.60 -22.00 17.74
CA ASN A 295 -18.55 -22.64 18.54
C ASN A 295 -17.33 -23.06 17.69
N SER A 296 -17.54 -23.25 16.39
CA SER A 296 -16.52 -23.73 15.46
C SER A 296 -15.75 -22.61 14.79
N ILE A 297 -16.33 -21.41 14.59
CA ILE A 297 -15.67 -20.35 13.83
C ILE A 297 -15.00 -19.34 14.74
N LYS A 298 -13.72 -19.07 14.50
CA LYS A 298 -12.93 -18.03 15.18
C LYS A 298 -12.35 -17.05 14.19
N TYR A 299 -12.27 -15.79 14.59
CA TYR A 299 -11.53 -14.75 13.90
C TYR A 299 -10.35 -14.34 14.78
N ARG A 300 -9.15 -14.39 14.22
CA ARG A 300 -7.91 -14.02 14.90
C ARG A 300 -7.32 -12.77 14.27
N HIS A 301 -7.25 -11.71 15.07
CA HIS A 301 -6.57 -10.47 14.70
C HIS A 301 -5.14 -10.46 15.24
N ILE A 302 -4.18 -10.46 14.32
CA ILE A 302 -2.75 -10.44 14.59
C ILE A 302 -2.23 -9.01 14.42
N GLY A 303 -2.01 -8.32 15.54
CA GLY A 303 -1.54 -6.95 15.56
C GLY A 303 -2.32 -6.03 16.50
N GLN A 304 -1.99 -4.75 16.45
CA GLN A 304 -2.69 -3.71 17.21
C GLN A 304 -4.03 -3.36 16.57
N VAL A 305 -5.05 -3.32 17.42
CA VAL A 305 -6.39 -2.82 17.08
C VAL A 305 -6.56 -1.36 17.51
N ALA A 306 -7.44 -0.64 16.84
CA ALA A 306 -7.85 0.70 17.25
C ALA A 306 -8.91 0.66 18.37
N ASP A 307 -9.07 1.76 19.10
CA ASP A 307 -9.98 1.86 20.26
C ASP A 307 -11.44 1.53 19.95
N TRP A 308 -11.89 1.75 18.70
CA TRP A 308 -13.26 1.44 18.25
C TRP A 308 -13.49 -0.06 18.00
N PHE A 309 -12.43 -0.86 17.91
CA PHE A 309 -12.53 -2.26 17.49
C PHE A 309 -13.29 -3.13 18.50
N PRO A 310 -13.02 -3.08 19.82
CA PRO A 310 -13.79 -3.83 20.80
C PRO A 310 -15.28 -3.49 20.79
N ASP A 311 -15.64 -2.21 20.58
CA ASP A 311 -17.04 -1.79 20.47
C ASP A 311 -17.74 -2.43 19.27
N MET A 312 -17.05 -2.54 18.13
CA MET A 312 -17.56 -3.24 16.95
C MET A 312 -17.77 -4.74 17.21
N VAL A 313 -16.85 -5.40 17.94
CA VAL A 313 -17.00 -6.82 18.31
C VAL A 313 -18.23 -7.00 19.20
N ARG A 314 -18.41 -6.14 20.21
CA ARG A 314 -19.60 -6.15 21.10
C ARG A 314 -20.90 -5.87 20.36
N GLN A 315 -20.88 -4.93 19.40
CA GLN A 315 -22.03 -4.60 18.57
C GLN A 315 -22.62 -5.84 17.87
N PHE A 316 -21.77 -6.78 17.45
CA PHE A 316 -22.17 -8.00 16.78
C PHE A 316 -22.19 -9.24 17.69
N GLN A 317 -21.98 -9.07 19.00
CA GLN A 317 -21.91 -10.15 19.97
C GLN A 317 -20.86 -11.23 19.62
N LEU A 318 -19.70 -10.81 19.11
CA LEU A 318 -18.63 -11.71 18.64
C LEU A 318 -17.47 -11.86 19.62
N GLU A 319 -17.61 -11.40 20.87
CA GLU A 319 -16.56 -11.48 21.89
C GLU A 319 -16.02 -12.91 22.08
N PRO A 320 -16.85 -13.97 22.10
CA PRO A 320 -16.34 -15.34 22.19
C PRO A 320 -15.61 -15.80 20.93
N ASN A 321 -15.83 -15.15 19.79
CA ASN A 321 -15.35 -15.55 18.47
C ASN A 321 -14.10 -14.79 18.02
N VAL A 322 -13.78 -13.67 18.66
CA VAL A 322 -12.68 -12.78 18.25
C VAL A 322 -11.52 -12.88 19.22
N GLU A 323 -10.38 -13.35 18.71
CA GLU A 323 -9.09 -13.36 19.39
C GLU A 323 -8.26 -12.17 18.91
N ILE A 324 -7.70 -11.39 19.84
CA ILE A 324 -6.81 -10.27 19.54
C ILE A 324 -5.46 -10.56 20.19
N THR A 325 -4.41 -10.74 19.39
CA THR A 325 -3.08 -11.09 19.92
C THR A 325 -2.32 -9.89 20.48
N GLY A 326 -2.70 -8.66 20.09
CA GLY A 326 -1.91 -7.46 20.31
C GLY A 326 -0.68 -7.41 19.41
N PHE A 327 0.32 -6.60 19.79
CA PHE A 327 1.58 -6.50 19.03
C PHE A 327 2.32 -7.84 19.04
N VAL A 328 2.65 -8.34 17.85
CA VAL A 328 3.43 -9.56 17.66
C VAL A 328 4.69 -9.22 16.87
N PRO A 329 5.89 -9.62 17.36
CA PRO A 329 7.13 -9.46 16.59
C PRO A 329 7.04 -10.11 15.21
N TYR A 330 7.57 -9.44 14.18
CA TYR A 330 7.46 -9.86 12.78
C TYR A 330 7.82 -11.34 12.54
N GLN A 331 8.87 -11.85 13.20
CA GLN A 331 9.32 -13.25 13.11
C GLN A 331 8.29 -14.28 13.60
N LYS A 332 7.39 -13.91 14.50
CA LYS A 332 6.35 -14.81 15.06
C LYS A 332 5.05 -14.77 14.26
N VAL A 333 4.85 -13.73 13.43
CA VAL A 333 3.65 -13.57 12.61
C VAL A 333 3.44 -14.76 11.66
N PRO A 334 4.46 -15.30 10.95
CA PRO A 334 4.29 -16.47 10.10
C PRO A 334 3.69 -17.69 10.82
N VAL A 335 4.14 -17.97 12.06
CA VAL A 335 3.65 -19.11 12.86
C VAL A 335 2.15 -18.98 13.14
N LEU A 336 1.71 -17.79 13.54
CA LEU A 336 0.29 -17.53 13.82
C LEU A 336 -0.60 -17.59 12.58
N LEU A 337 -0.06 -17.21 11.42
CA LEU A 337 -0.77 -17.28 10.14
C LEU A 337 -0.86 -18.72 9.61
N GLU A 338 0.15 -19.56 9.87
CA GLU A 338 0.14 -20.99 9.53
C GLU A 338 -1.00 -21.74 10.23
N GLU A 339 -1.33 -21.34 11.47
CA GLU A 339 -2.45 -21.89 12.25
C GLU A 339 -3.83 -21.47 11.74
N CYS A 340 -3.91 -20.55 10.78
CA CYS A 340 -5.18 -20.09 10.22
C CYS A 340 -5.62 -20.96 9.04
N ASP A 341 -6.93 -21.20 8.94
CA ASP A 341 -7.56 -21.97 7.87
C ASP A 341 -7.90 -21.11 6.65
N ALA A 342 -8.14 -19.82 6.88
CA ALA A 342 -8.38 -18.83 5.85
C ALA A 342 -7.92 -17.44 6.32
N PHE A 343 -7.87 -16.49 5.40
CA PHE A 343 -7.54 -15.10 5.71
C PHE A 343 -8.62 -14.13 5.28
N LEU A 344 -8.74 -13.00 5.99
CA LEU A 344 -9.68 -11.94 5.63
C LEU A 344 -9.00 -10.84 4.81
N ALA A 345 -9.59 -10.50 3.67
CA ALA A 345 -9.24 -9.33 2.88
C ALA A 345 -10.43 -8.37 2.76
N THR A 346 -10.15 -7.08 2.93
CA THR A 346 -11.13 -5.99 2.88
C THR A 346 -10.62 -4.87 1.96
N SER A 347 -11.52 -4.12 1.34
CA SER A 347 -11.21 -2.97 0.48
C SER A 347 -12.05 -1.75 0.86
N ALA A 348 -11.65 -0.55 0.44
CA ALA A 348 -12.46 0.65 0.68
C ALA A 348 -13.60 0.75 -0.36
N LYS A 349 -14.72 1.38 -0.01
CA LYS A 349 -15.75 1.70 -1.01
C LYS A 349 -15.54 3.08 -1.58
N VAL A 350 -15.29 3.17 -2.88
CA VAL A 350 -15.29 4.45 -3.61
C VAL A 350 -16.71 4.71 -4.11
N ILE A 351 -17.37 5.75 -3.59
CA ILE A 351 -18.76 6.06 -3.97
C ILE A 351 -18.81 6.47 -5.44
N GLY A 352 -19.48 5.66 -6.27
CA GLY A 352 -19.58 5.87 -7.72
C GLY A 352 -18.30 5.56 -8.49
N GLY A 353 -17.38 4.78 -7.93
CA GLY A 353 -16.12 4.43 -8.58
C GLY A 353 -15.57 3.09 -8.10
N GLN A 354 -14.28 2.87 -8.32
CA GLN A 354 -13.58 1.63 -7.99
C GLN A 354 -12.41 1.89 -7.05
N ASP A 355 -12.16 0.97 -6.12
CA ASP A 355 -10.95 0.98 -5.30
C ASP A 355 -9.71 0.66 -6.15
N TYR A 356 -8.65 1.42 -5.92
CA TYR A 356 -7.39 1.32 -6.65
C TYR A 356 -6.28 0.62 -5.85
N SER A 357 -6.52 0.30 -4.57
CA SER A 357 -5.53 -0.28 -3.67
C SER A 357 -5.53 -1.80 -3.74
N LEU A 358 -4.37 -2.40 -4.05
CA LEU A 358 -4.10 -3.82 -3.85
C LEU A 358 -3.20 -3.99 -2.62
N ALA A 359 -3.75 -4.54 -1.54
CA ALA A 359 -3.03 -4.61 -0.27
C ALA A 359 -1.90 -5.65 -0.30
N SER A 360 -0.70 -5.28 0.19
CA SER A 360 0.46 -6.18 0.17
C SER A 360 0.24 -7.48 0.98
N LYS A 361 -0.51 -7.41 2.08
CA LYS A 361 -0.87 -8.57 2.91
C LYS A 361 -1.62 -9.67 2.14
N THR A 362 -2.33 -9.30 1.07
CA THR A 362 -2.99 -10.27 0.20
C THR A 362 -1.97 -11.22 -0.44
N PHE A 363 -0.78 -10.73 -0.80
CA PHE A 363 0.30 -11.58 -1.29
C PHE A 363 0.93 -12.41 -0.17
N ASP A 364 1.11 -11.84 1.02
CA ASP A 364 1.69 -12.56 2.16
C ASP A 364 0.80 -13.74 2.60
N TYR A 365 -0.51 -13.64 2.43
CA TYR A 365 -1.46 -14.72 2.69
C TYR A 365 -1.32 -15.89 1.73
N MET A 366 -1.02 -15.63 0.46
CA MET A 366 -0.94 -16.69 -0.55
C MET A 366 0.14 -17.71 -0.23
N ARG A 367 1.25 -17.30 0.40
CA ARG A 367 2.37 -18.20 0.73
C ARG A 367 1.99 -19.42 1.58
N PHE A 368 0.85 -19.33 2.27
CA PHE A 368 0.34 -20.38 3.16
C PHE A 368 -0.56 -21.38 2.43
N GLY A 369 -0.87 -21.16 1.15
CA GLY A 369 -1.76 -22.06 0.41
C GLY A 369 -3.19 -22.10 0.96
N ARG A 370 -3.67 -21.02 1.61
CA ARG A 370 -5.00 -20.95 2.21
C ARG A 370 -5.92 -19.96 1.48
N PRO A 371 -7.24 -20.18 1.49
CA PRO A 371 -8.19 -19.25 0.89
C PRO A 371 -8.21 -17.89 1.56
N ILE A 372 -8.53 -16.88 0.76
CA ILE A 372 -8.70 -15.49 1.19
C ILE A 372 -10.17 -15.12 1.01
N ILE A 373 -10.89 -14.99 2.13
CA ILE A 373 -12.26 -14.49 2.17
C ILE A 373 -12.21 -12.98 1.95
N GLY A 374 -12.65 -12.55 0.77
CA GLY A 374 -12.63 -11.17 0.33
C GLY A 374 -13.98 -10.49 0.54
N PHE A 375 -14.11 -9.67 1.57
CA PHE A 375 -15.19 -8.66 1.68
C PHE A 375 -14.74 -7.40 0.95
N VAL A 376 -14.85 -7.45 -0.38
CA VAL A 376 -14.25 -6.46 -1.28
C VAL A 376 -15.28 -5.87 -2.24
N THR A 377 -15.20 -4.56 -2.38
CA THR A 377 -15.95 -3.74 -3.33
C THR A 377 -15.34 -3.80 -4.73
N GLU A 378 -16.00 -3.19 -5.72
CA GLU A 378 -15.47 -3.02 -7.07
C GLU A 378 -14.07 -2.36 -7.05
N GLY A 379 -13.08 -3.01 -7.67
CA GLY A 379 -11.70 -2.53 -7.69
C GLY A 379 -10.66 -3.61 -7.93
N ILE A 380 -9.38 -3.21 -7.92
CA ILE A 380 -8.25 -4.09 -8.24
C ILE A 380 -8.14 -5.30 -7.30
N GLN A 381 -8.48 -5.14 -6.02
CA GLN A 381 -8.37 -6.24 -5.06
C GLN A 381 -9.41 -7.33 -5.32
N LYS A 382 -10.62 -6.95 -5.77
CA LYS A 382 -11.63 -7.90 -6.23
C LYS A 382 -11.17 -8.65 -7.48
N VAL A 383 -10.68 -7.93 -8.49
CA VAL A 383 -10.13 -8.53 -9.73
C VAL A 383 -8.99 -9.49 -9.41
N PHE A 384 -8.06 -9.08 -8.56
CA PHE A 384 -6.93 -9.92 -8.15
C PHE A 384 -7.39 -11.22 -7.49
N LEU A 385 -8.29 -11.13 -6.51
CA LEU A 385 -8.78 -12.30 -5.80
C LEU A 385 -9.59 -13.25 -6.69
N GLN A 386 -10.34 -12.71 -7.68
CA GLN A 386 -11.08 -13.52 -8.65
C GLN A 386 -10.16 -14.28 -9.62
N GLN A 387 -9.01 -13.69 -9.98
CA GLN A 387 -8.09 -14.27 -10.96
C GLN A 387 -6.94 -15.06 -10.31
N SER A 388 -6.64 -14.83 -9.03
CA SER A 388 -5.54 -15.51 -8.35
C SER A 388 -5.81 -16.98 -8.08
N GLY A 389 -7.07 -17.40 -8.03
CA GLY A 389 -7.46 -18.72 -7.54
C GLY A 389 -7.29 -18.89 -6.04
N PHE A 390 -7.15 -17.79 -5.27
CA PHE A 390 -7.14 -17.81 -3.79
C PHE A 390 -8.40 -17.17 -3.20
N GLY A 391 -9.21 -16.49 -4.01
CA GLY A 391 -10.25 -15.58 -3.52
C GLY A 391 -11.62 -16.21 -3.37
N LEU A 392 -12.23 -16.00 -2.21
CA LEU A 392 -13.65 -16.24 -1.97
C LEU A 392 -14.35 -14.90 -1.81
N ILE A 393 -15.04 -14.44 -2.85
CA ILE A 393 -15.55 -13.06 -2.93
C ILE A 393 -16.96 -12.95 -2.36
N VAL A 394 -17.09 -12.09 -1.36
CA VAL A 394 -18.36 -11.63 -0.82
C VAL A 394 -18.47 -10.14 -1.04
N ASP A 395 -19.53 -9.71 -1.72
CA ASP A 395 -19.82 -8.29 -1.86
C ASP A 395 -20.32 -7.74 -0.52
N PRO A 396 -19.67 -6.72 0.09
CA PRO A 396 -20.09 -6.16 1.37
C PRO A 396 -21.52 -5.57 1.37
N ASP A 397 -22.04 -5.22 0.19
CA ASP A 397 -23.38 -4.66 0.03
C ASP A 397 -24.46 -5.73 -0.22
N ASP A 398 -24.07 -7.00 -0.42
CA ASP A 398 -25.02 -8.08 -0.68
C ASP A 398 -25.76 -8.51 0.59
N GLU A 399 -27.09 -8.51 0.53
CA GLU A 399 -27.95 -8.99 1.61
C GLU A 399 -27.78 -10.50 1.84
N ALA A 400 -27.38 -11.25 0.81
CA ALA A 400 -27.06 -12.68 0.88
C ALA A 400 -25.61 -12.96 1.30
N ALA A 401 -24.86 -11.97 1.79
CA ALA A 401 -23.47 -12.15 2.22
C ALA A 401 -23.29 -13.28 3.25
N ALA A 402 -24.26 -13.48 4.15
CA ALA A 402 -24.22 -14.55 5.14
C ALA A 402 -24.44 -15.94 4.51
N ASP A 403 -25.28 -16.05 3.47
CA ASP A 403 -25.50 -17.32 2.73
C ASP A 403 -24.27 -17.70 1.92
N ARG A 404 -23.66 -16.71 1.26
CA ARG A 404 -22.38 -16.92 0.58
C ARG A 404 -21.34 -17.39 1.58
N LEU A 405 -21.22 -16.71 2.74
CA LEU A 405 -20.26 -17.08 3.75
C LEU A 405 -20.49 -18.52 4.29
N GLU A 406 -21.74 -18.94 4.47
CA GLU A 406 -22.07 -20.32 4.82
C GLU A 406 -21.64 -21.32 3.74
N GLN A 407 -21.98 -21.04 2.48
CA GLN A 407 -21.57 -21.87 1.34
C GLN A 407 -20.05 -22.03 1.29
N LEU A 408 -19.32 -20.94 1.52
CA LEU A 408 -17.85 -20.95 1.55
C LEU A 408 -17.28 -21.86 2.63
N PHE A 409 -17.92 -21.93 3.80
CA PHE A 409 -17.45 -22.82 4.86
C PHE A 409 -17.82 -24.28 4.62
N VAL A 410 -18.97 -24.54 4.01
CA VAL A 410 -19.44 -25.91 3.74
C VAL A 410 -18.71 -26.50 2.54
N ASN A 411 -18.64 -25.75 1.43
CA ASN A 411 -17.99 -26.14 0.20
C ASN A 411 -17.45 -24.89 -0.51
N ALA A 412 -16.19 -24.56 -0.26
CA ALA A 412 -15.52 -23.43 -0.89
C ALA A 412 -15.39 -23.57 -2.42
N GLY A 413 -15.44 -24.82 -2.93
CA GLY A 413 -15.11 -25.16 -4.31
C GLY A 413 -13.62 -25.00 -4.58
N GLU A 414 -13.00 -25.98 -5.25
CA GLU A 414 -11.64 -25.82 -5.74
C GLU A 414 -11.61 -24.76 -6.85
N GLN A 415 -10.73 -23.78 -6.73
CA GLN A 415 -10.44 -22.84 -7.81
C GLN A 415 -9.09 -23.15 -8.42
N SER A 416 -9.02 -23.16 -9.75
CA SER A 416 -7.77 -23.28 -10.47
C SER A 416 -6.96 -21.99 -10.33
N THR A 417 -5.71 -22.11 -9.87
CA THR A 417 -4.76 -21.00 -9.81
C THR A 417 -4.27 -20.61 -11.21
N ASP A 418 -4.36 -19.33 -11.57
CA ASP A 418 -3.75 -18.82 -12.80
C ASP A 418 -2.30 -18.39 -12.53
N ILE A 419 -1.36 -19.32 -12.71
CA ILE A 419 0.08 -19.08 -12.51
C ILE A 419 0.61 -17.98 -13.44
N LYS A 420 0.09 -17.89 -14.68
CA LYS A 420 0.52 -16.88 -15.65
C LYS A 420 0.06 -15.48 -15.25
N PHE A 421 -1.12 -15.36 -14.64
CA PHE A 421 -1.57 -14.12 -14.02
C PHE A 421 -0.69 -13.77 -12.81
N LEU A 422 -0.42 -14.73 -11.93
CA LEU A 422 0.34 -14.51 -10.70
C LEU A 422 1.83 -14.18 -10.93
N SER A 423 2.42 -14.65 -12.03
CA SER A 423 3.83 -14.36 -12.35
C SER A 423 4.11 -12.86 -12.51
N GLN A 424 3.09 -12.07 -12.88
CA GLN A 424 3.17 -10.61 -13.02
C GLN A 424 3.40 -9.88 -11.69
N PHE A 425 3.10 -10.56 -10.57
CA PHE A 425 3.24 -10.06 -9.20
C PHE A 425 4.53 -10.56 -8.54
N GLN A 426 5.42 -11.25 -9.26
CA GLN A 426 6.75 -11.54 -8.74
C GLN A 426 7.56 -10.24 -8.68
N ARG A 427 8.19 -9.97 -7.53
CA ARG A 427 9.00 -8.75 -7.34
C ARG A 427 10.20 -8.72 -8.27
N ARG A 428 10.80 -9.88 -8.57
CA ARG A 428 11.88 -10.00 -9.55
C ARG A 428 11.43 -9.60 -10.96
N GLU A 429 10.22 -10.00 -11.38
CA GLU A 429 9.62 -9.57 -12.64
C GLU A 429 9.34 -8.06 -12.66
N SER A 430 8.86 -7.49 -11.55
CA SER A 430 8.67 -6.04 -11.42
C SER A 430 9.98 -5.27 -11.52
N ALA A 431 11.07 -5.78 -10.95
CA ALA A 431 12.41 -5.20 -11.07
C ALA A 431 12.96 -5.32 -12.51
N ARG A 432 12.71 -6.45 -13.19
CA ARG A 432 13.06 -6.65 -14.61
C ARG A 432 12.41 -5.57 -15.48
N ARG A 433 11.09 -5.38 -15.33
CA ARG A 433 10.32 -4.36 -16.06
C ARG A 433 10.77 -2.93 -15.71
N LEU A 434 11.13 -2.67 -14.45
CA LEU A 434 11.70 -1.38 -14.07
C LEU A 434 13.06 -1.14 -14.74
N ALA A 435 13.93 -2.15 -14.81
CA ALA A 435 15.20 -2.06 -15.51
C ALA A 435 15.02 -1.75 -17.00
N GLU A 436 14.01 -2.35 -17.65
CA GLU A 436 13.65 -2.03 -19.05
C GLU A 436 13.22 -0.58 -19.23
N ILE A 437 12.32 -0.08 -18.37
CA ILE A 437 11.90 1.33 -18.36
C ILE A 437 13.12 2.24 -18.18
N MET A 438 14.00 1.93 -17.23
CA MET A 438 15.21 2.71 -16.97
C MET A 438 16.16 2.72 -18.18
N ARG A 439 16.32 1.61 -18.90
CA ARG A 439 17.13 1.59 -20.14
C ARG A 439 16.51 2.43 -21.25
N GLN A 440 15.19 2.35 -21.44
CA GLN A 440 14.47 3.18 -22.41
C GLN A 440 14.62 4.66 -22.10
N VAL A 441 14.53 5.02 -20.82
CA VAL A 441 14.76 6.38 -20.33
C VAL A 441 16.18 6.84 -20.66
N ALA A 442 17.19 6.02 -20.39
CA ALA A 442 18.58 6.36 -20.67
C ALA A 442 18.90 6.48 -22.17
N SER A 443 18.27 5.67 -23.03
CA SER A 443 18.46 5.77 -24.48
C SER A 443 17.79 7.01 -25.07
N SER A 444 16.59 7.37 -24.59
CA SER A 444 15.84 8.54 -25.07
C SER A 444 16.50 9.90 -24.80
N THR A 445 17.54 9.92 -23.96
CA THR A 445 18.32 11.12 -23.64
C THR A 445 19.64 11.22 -24.43
N MET A 446 20.00 10.19 -25.21
CA MET A 446 21.21 10.19 -26.04
C MET A 446 20.94 10.64 -27.48
N ASP A 447 19.67 10.66 -27.89
CA ASP A 447 19.17 11.21 -29.16
C ASP A 447 18.63 12.64 -28.95
#